data_AF-A0A9C8G6V6-F1
#
_entry.id   AF-A0A9C8G6V6-F1
#
_cell.length_a   1.000
_cell.length_b   1.000
_cell.length_c   1.000
_cell.angle_alpha   90.00
_cell.angle_beta   90.00
_cell.angle_gamma   90.00
#
_symmetry.space_group_name_H-M   'P 1'
#
loop_
_entity.id
_entity.type
_entity.pdbx_description
1 polymer ?
#
loop_
_entity_poly.entity_id
_entity_poly.type
_entity_poly.pdbx_seq_one_letter_code
_entity_poly.pdbx_strand_id
1 'polypeptide(L)'
;MRGVATGASGSVYGVYGDGGNTTATNYGVYGTGEEYGIYGSSGAYAGYFDGHVHITGNHTVSGTKSSIVNTRDYGTRTLYAVESPENWFEDFGEASLVKGTAIITIDPIFAQTINLTETYHVYVTAVCDEPVLLFVTAKTATSFTVRGVNLDGEASTCSFDYRIVAHRLGYEDLRLEPFINEGVEP
;
A
#
# COMPACT_ATOMS: atom_id res chain seq x y z
N MET A 1 -33.59 -18.92 2.78
CA MET A 1 -33.67 -19.21 4.23
C MET A 1 -33.51 -17.87 4.95
N ARG A 2 -34.42 -17.48 5.86
CA ARG A 2 -34.27 -16.24 6.64
C ARG A 2 -33.68 -16.60 8.00
N GLY A 3 -32.39 -16.38 8.19
CA GLY A 3 -31.74 -16.52 9.50
C GLY A 3 -31.88 -15.23 10.30
N VAL A 4 -32.50 -15.29 11.47
CA VAL A 4 -32.58 -14.18 12.42
C VAL A 4 -32.05 -14.69 13.75
N ALA A 5 -31.10 -13.98 14.34
CA ALA A 5 -30.55 -14.36 15.63
C ALA A 5 -30.42 -13.14 16.54
N THR A 6 -30.66 -13.34 17.84
CA THR A 6 -30.59 -12.31 18.90
C THR A 6 -29.89 -12.92 20.11
N GLY A 7 -29.08 -12.13 20.82
CA GLY A 7 -28.38 -12.59 22.03
C GLY A 7 -27.97 -11.42 22.92
N ALA A 8 -27.97 -11.64 24.24
CA ALA A 8 -27.66 -10.62 25.25
C ALA A 8 -26.17 -10.49 25.57
N SER A 9 -25.36 -11.50 25.22
CA SER A 9 -23.90 -11.51 25.37
C SER A 9 -23.27 -12.56 24.45
N GLY A 10 -22.04 -12.32 23.98
CA GLY A 10 -21.29 -13.23 23.11
C GLY A 10 -21.64 -13.09 21.62
N SER A 11 -20.97 -13.89 20.77
CA SER A 11 -21.20 -13.91 19.32
C SER A 11 -22.51 -14.62 18.98
N VAL A 12 -23.24 -14.08 18.01
CA VAL A 12 -24.54 -14.60 17.57
C VAL A 12 -24.51 -14.77 16.05
N TYR A 13 -24.89 -15.96 15.56
CA TYR A 13 -24.87 -16.30 14.13
C TYR A 13 -26.30 -16.43 13.61
N GLY A 14 -26.65 -15.64 12.58
CA GLY A 14 -27.97 -15.71 11.94
C GLY A 14 -28.13 -16.92 11.01
N VAL A 15 -27.07 -17.24 10.24
CA VAL A 15 -26.98 -18.39 9.33
C VAL A 15 -25.55 -18.93 9.43
N TYR A 16 -25.40 -20.25 9.42
CA TYR A 16 -24.12 -20.94 9.32
C TYR A 16 -24.17 -21.90 8.12
N GLY A 17 -23.24 -21.76 7.20
CA GLY A 17 -23.12 -22.61 6.01
C GLY A 17 -21.74 -23.26 5.98
N ASP A 18 -21.70 -24.57 5.77
CA ASP A 18 -20.50 -25.39 5.79
C ASP A 18 -20.55 -26.40 4.65
N GLY A 19 -19.44 -26.55 3.93
CA GLY A 19 -19.29 -27.53 2.85
C GLY A 19 -18.14 -28.49 3.17
N GLY A 20 -18.42 -29.79 3.21
CA GLY A 20 -17.51 -30.80 3.75
C GLY A 20 -17.09 -31.91 2.78
N ASN A 21 -17.01 -31.63 1.47
CA ASN A 21 -16.56 -32.58 0.46
C ASN A 21 -15.02 -32.63 0.38
N THR A 22 -14.41 -33.81 0.42
CA THR A 22 -12.95 -33.96 0.38
C THR A 22 -12.37 -34.09 -1.03
N THR A 23 -13.22 -34.18 -2.06
CA THR A 23 -12.80 -34.46 -3.44
C THR A 23 -13.28 -33.41 -4.45
N ALA A 24 -13.98 -32.37 -4.01
CA ALA A 24 -14.51 -31.31 -4.86
C ALA A 24 -14.51 -29.97 -4.10
N THR A 25 -14.73 -28.88 -4.84
CA THR A 25 -14.88 -27.54 -4.28
C THR A 25 -16.07 -27.47 -3.33
N ASN A 26 -15.86 -26.83 -2.17
CA ASN A 26 -16.89 -26.60 -1.18
C ASN A 26 -17.29 -25.14 -1.14
N TYR A 27 -18.59 -24.90 -1.24
CA TYR A 27 -19.17 -23.60 -0.99
C TYR A 27 -19.91 -23.65 0.34
N GLY A 28 -19.42 -22.91 1.35
CA GLY A 28 -20.19 -22.70 2.58
C GLY A 28 -21.46 -21.88 2.29
N VAL A 29 -21.35 -20.88 1.40
CA VAL A 29 -22.46 -20.07 0.90
C VAL A 29 -22.23 -19.78 -0.59
N TYR A 30 -23.25 -20.00 -1.43
CA TYR A 30 -23.27 -19.62 -2.85
C TYR A 30 -24.44 -18.67 -3.10
N GLY A 31 -24.16 -17.38 -3.31
CA GLY A 31 -25.17 -16.33 -3.46
C GLY A 31 -25.32 -15.87 -4.91
N THR A 32 -26.54 -15.93 -5.45
CA THR A 32 -26.87 -15.42 -6.78
C THR A 32 -28.05 -14.45 -6.70
N GLY A 33 -28.07 -13.46 -7.60
CA GLY A 33 -29.15 -12.48 -7.70
C GLY A 33 -29.04 -11.68 -9.00
N GLU A 34 -30.15 -11.13 -9.46
CA GLU A 34 -30.19 -10.32 -10.69
C GLU A 34 -29.46 -8.98 -10.53
N GLU A 35 -29.49 -8.41 -9.32
CA GLU A 35 -28.84 -7.13 -9.00
C GLU A 35 -27.66 -7.32 -8.03
N TYR A 36 -27.87 -8.09 -6.95
CA TYR A 36 -26.82 -8.39 -5.96
C TYR A 36 -26.85 -9.87 -5.59
N GLY A 37 -25.72 -10.57 -5.72
CA GLY A 37 -25.55 -11.91 -5.15
C GLY A 37 -25.41 -11.86 -3.62
N ILE A 38 -24.74 -10.83 -3.10
CA ILE A 38 -24.59 -10.55 -1.67
C ILE A 38 -24.66 -9.03 -1.46
N TYR A 39 -25.50 -8.57 -0.53
CA TYR A 39 -25.56 -7.17 -0.08
C TYR A 39 -25.29 -7.12 1.43
N GLY A 40 -24.08 -6.69 1.81
CA GLY A 40 -23.68 -6.53 3.21
C GLY A 40 -23.83 -5.07 3.66
N SER A 41 -24.48 -4.84 4.79
CA SER A 41 -24.60 -3.51 5.40
C SER A 41 -24.39 -3.60 6.90
N SER A 42 -23.47 -2.80 7.42
CA SER A 42 -23.06 -2.78 8.83
C SER A 42 -22.48 -1.42 9.16
N GLY A 43 -22.64 -0.97 10.42
CA GLY A 43 -21.97 0.23 10.92
C GLY A 43 -20.47 0.03 11.19
N ALA A 44 -19.97 -1.21 11.14
CA ALA A 44 -18.57 -1.55 11.25
C ALA A 44 -18.10 -2.23 9.94
N TYR A 45 -17.94 -3.56 9.94
CA TYR A 45 -17.53 -4.32 8.76
C TYR A 45 -18.73 -4.96 8.07
N ALA A 46 -18.94 -4.65 6.79
CA ALA A 46 -19.94 -5.33 5.95
C ALA A 46 -19.50 -6.75 5.55
N GLY A 47 -18.20 -7.05 5.62
CA GLY A 47 -17.60 -8.37 5.49
C GLY A 47 -16.29 -8.45 6.27
N TYR A 48 -16.01 -9.60 6.87
CA TYR A 48 -14.76 -9.91 7.58
C TYR A 48 -14.28 -11.26 7.06
N PHE A 49 -13.09 -11.29 6.48
CA PHE A 49 -12.54 -12.47 5.79
C PHE A 49 -11.22 -12.85 6.44
N ASP A 50 -11.12 -14.10 6.89
CA ASP A 50 -9.86 -14.70 7.32
C ASP A 50 -9.37 -15.62 6.20
N GLY A 51 -8.46 -15.10 5.37
CA GLY A 51 -7.95 -15.77 4.17
C GLY A 51 -7.85 -14.86 2.95
N HIS A 52 -7.55 -15.46 1.80
CA HIS A 52 -7.46 -14.75 0.52
C HIS A 52 -8.86 -14.42 -0.03
N VAL A 53 -9.01 -13.22 -0.58
CA VAL A 53 -10.24 -12.80 -1.27
C VAL A 53 -9.93 -12.71 -2.77
N HIS A 54 -10.60 -13.54 -3.56
CA HIS A 54 -10.54 -13.50 -5.02
C HIS A 54 -11.77 -12.79 -5.60
N ILE A 55 -11.56 -11.84 -6.50
CA ILE A 55 -12.62 -11.10 -7.20
C ILE A 55 -12.34 -11.23 -8.70
N THR A 56 -13.22 -11.93 -9.42
CA THR A 56 -13.09 -12.13 -10.87
C THR A 56 -13.39 -10.85 -11.67
N GLY A 57 -14.25 -9.98 -11.14
CA GLY A 57 -14.58 -8.69 -11.73
C GLY A 57 -13.72 -7.53 -11.21
N ASN A 58 -14.18 -6.31 -11.47
CA ASN A 58 -13.53 -5.10 -10.94
C ASN A 58 -13.80 -4.95 -9.43
N HIS A 59 -12.78 -4.56 -8.67
CA HIS A 59 -12.91 -4.17 -7.27
C HIS A 59 -12.96 -2.65 -7.14
N THR A 60 -14.15 -2.11 -6.94
CA THR A 60 -14.38 -0.65 -6.76
C THR A 60 -14.58 -0.34 -5.27
N VAL A 61 -13.80 0.61 -4.75
CA VAL A 61 -13.86 1.05 -3.34
C VAL A 61 -14.02 2.57 -3.31
N SER A 62 -15.09 3.08 -2.67
CA SER A 62 -15.29 4.52 -2.47
C SER A 62 -14.52 5.09 -1.27
N GLY A 63 -14.03 4.21 -0.38
CA GLY A 63 -13.15 4.55 0.73
C GLY A 63 -11.68 4.30 0.41
N THR A 64 -10.92 3.85 1.40
CA THR A 64 -9.48 3.61 1.27
C THR A 64 -9.11 2.17 0.94
N LYS A 65 -8.02 1.97 0.20
CA LYS A 65 -7.36 0.68 0.00
C LYS A 65 -5.99 0.72 0.67
N SER A 66 -5.86 0.10 1.84
CA SER A 66 -4.65 0.16 2.65
C SER A 66 -4.14 -1.22 3.03
N SER A 67 -2.82 -1.36 3.04
CA SER A 67 -2.11 -2.45 3.70
C SER A 67 -1.92 -2.13 5.18
N ILE A 68 -1.80 -3.16 6.01
CA ILE A 68 -1.46 -3.07 7.43
C ILE A 68 -0.02 -3.56 7.60
N VAL A 69 0.82 -2.74 8.22
CA VAL A 69 2.23 -3.04 8.45
C VAL A 69 2.55 -2.86 9.93
N ASN A 70 3.16 -3.88 10.54
CA ASN A 70 3.68 -3.79 11.89
C ASN A 70 5.06 -3.15 11.84
N THR A 71 5.21 -1.99 12.46
CA THR A 71 6.52 -1.40 12.69
C THR A 71 7.10 -1.94 13.99
N ARG A 72 8.43 -1.99 14.09
CA ARG A 72 9.12 -2.50 15.28
C ARG A 72 8.87 -1.61 16.49
N ASP A 73 8.96 -0.29 16.29
CA ASP A 73 9.01 0.67 17.41
C ASP A 73 7.77 1.55 17.52
N TYR A 74 6.89 1.55 16.51
CA TYR A 74 5.78 2.50 16.43
C TYR A 74 4.40 1.83 16.40
N GLY A 75 4.33 0.49 16.46
CA GLY A 75 3.09 -0.28 16.36
C GLY A 75 2.58 -0.41 14.92
N THR A 76 1.31 -0.72 14.76
CA THR A 76 0.72 -0.99 13.44
C THR A 76 0.40 0.30 12.68
N ARG A 77 0.68 0.33 11.38
CA ARG A 77 0.44 1.47 10.47
C ARG A 77 -0.30 1.03 9.22
N THR A 78 -1.09 1.94 8.65
CA THR A 78 -1.73 1.77 7.35
C THR A 78 -0.93 2.46 6.26
N LEU A 79 -0.67 1.78 5.15
CA LEU A 79 -0.11 2.38 3.94
C LEU A 79 -1.07 2.18 2.77
N TYR A 80 -1.33 3.25 2.03
CA TYR A 80 -2.30 3.24 0.94
C TYR A 80 -1.70 2.65 -0.34
N ALA A 81 -2.51 1.89 -1.06
CA ALA A 81 -2.03 1.08 -2.18
C ALA A 81 -1.71 1.95 -3.41
N VAL A 82 -0.51 1.76 -3.95
CA VAL A 82 -0.17 2.09 -5.35
C VAL A 82 -0.32 0.80 -6.16
N GLU A 83 -1.04 0.85 -7.28
CA GLU A 83 -1.14 -0.30 -8.18
C GLU A 83 0.07 -0.32 -9.10
N SER A 84 1.00 -1.23 -8.83
CA SER A 84 2.27 -1.38 -9.56
C SER A 84 2.61 -2.85 -9.81
N PRO A 85 3.48 -3.15 -10.80
CA PRO A 85 3.98 -4.51 -11.08
C PRO A 85 4.69 -5.23 -9.91
N GLU A 86 5.07 -4.49 -8.87
CA GLU A 86 5.82 -4.91 -7.69
C GLU A 86 5.24 -4.20 -6.46
N ASN A 87 5.57 -4.66 -5.25
CA ASN A 87 5.06 -4.11 -4.00
C ASN A 87 5.89 -2.94 -3.50
N TRP A 88 5.58 -1.74 -3.95
CA TRP A 88 6.26 -0.50 -3.58
C TRP A 88 5.45 0.31 -2.56
N PHE A 89 6.14 0.96 -1.64
CA PHE A 89 5.61 2.11 -0.93
C PHE A 89 6.34 3.38 -1.32
N GLU A 90 5.63 4.50 -1.26
CA GLU A 90 6.17 5.81 -1.56
C GLU A 90 5.78 6.83 -0.49
N ASP A 91 6.64 7.83 -0.33
CA ASP A 91 6.41 8.98 0.53
C ASP A 91 6.85 10.27 -0.19
N PHE A 92 6.22 11.38 0.18
CA PHE A 92 6.39 12.67 -0.47
C PHE A 92 6.77 13.73 0.55
N GLY A 93 7.57 14.68 0.11
CA GLY A 93 7.82 15.87 0.91
C GLY A 93 8.49 16.97 0.12
N GLU A 94 8.81 18.03 0.84
CA GLU A 94 9.39 19.26 0.30
C GLU A 94 10.68 19.57 1.07
N ALA A 95 11.66 20.17 0.39
CA ALA A 95 12.88 20.65 1.00
C ALA A 95 13.45 21.86 0.26
N SER A 96 14.35 22.60 0.91
CA SER A 96 15.07 23.72 0.29
C SER A 96 16.57 23.48 0.32
N LEU A 97 17.24 23.85 -0.77
CA LEU A 97 18.69 23.83 -0.83
C LEU A 97 19.27 24.92 0.06
N VAL A 98 20.26 24.56 0.88
CA VAL A 98 21.09 25.51 1.63
C VAL A 98 22.49 25.45 1.04
N LYS A 99 22.90 26.52 0.35
CA LYS A 99 24.18 26.57 -0.38
C LYS A 99 24.32 25.39 -1.36
N GLY A 100 23.27 25.13 -2.14
CA GLY A 100 23.26 24.12 -3.19
C GLY A 100 23.18 22.68 -2.70
N THR A 101 22.88 22.44 -1.41
CA THR A 101 22.76 21.09 -0.84
C THR A 101 21.58 21.01 0.12
N ALA A 102 20.87 19.89 0.09
CA ALA A 102 19.88 19.51 1.09
C ALA A 102 20.11 18.05 1.50
N ILE A 103 20.05 17.77 2.80
CA ILE A 103 20.06 16.42 3.35
C ILE A 103 18.69 16.16 3.94
N ILE A 104 17.98 15.18 3.40
CA ILE A 104 16.63 14.84 3.82
C ILE A 104 16.71 13.56 4.64
N THR A 105 16.28 13.63 5.90
CA THR A 105 16.11 12.46 6.76
C THR A 105 14.84 11.72 6.36
N ILE A 106 14.95 10.41 6.15
CA ILE A 106 13.80 9.55 5.89
C ILE A 106 13.02 9.40 7.18
N ASP A 107 11.69 9.53 7.13
CA ASP A 107 10.85 9.34 8.30
C ASP A 107 11.11 7.96 8.94
N PRO A 108 11.43 7.90 10.25
CA PRO A 108 11.85 6.65 10.89
C PRO A 108 10.71 5.62 11.01
N ILE A 109 9.44 6.04 10.94
CA ILE A 109 8.29 5.14 10.87
C ILE A 109 8.22 4.56 9.46
N PHE A 110 8.30 5.41 8.43
CA PHE A 110 8.30 4.96 7.04
C PHE A 110 9.45 4.00 6.76
N ALA A 111 10.66 4.30 7.24
CA ALA A 111 11.85 3.45 7.12
C ALA A 111 11.69 2.05 7.71
N GLN A 112 10.73 1.81 8.62
CA GLN A 112 10.41 0.48 9.17
C GLN A 112 9.37 -0.29 8.33
N THR A 113 8.86 0.31 7.25
CA THR A 113 7.86 -0.29 6.35
C THR A 113 8.43 -0.68 4.99
N ILE A 114 9.63 -0.19 4.66
CA ILE A 114 10.30 -0.35 3.37
C ILE A 114 11.72 -0.90 3.53
N ASN A 115 12.23 -1.55 2.49
CA ASN A 115 13.61 -2.00 2.43
C ASN A 115 14.51 -0.89 1.88
N LEU A 116 15.31 -0.30 2.76
CA LEU A 116 16.32 0.71 2.41
C LEU A 116 17.74 0.13 2.30
N THR A 117 17.90 -1.19 2.45
CA THR A 117 19.18 -1.88 2.25
C THR A 117 19.42 -2.24 0.79
N GLU A 118 18.36 -2.31 0.00
CA GLU A 118 18.40 -2.50 -1.45
C GLU A 118 18.27 -1.18 -2.22
N THR A 119 18.16 -1.28 -3.55
CA THR A 119 17.98 -0.11 -4.39
C THR A 119 16.59 0.49 -4.18
N TYR A 120 16.55 1.72 -3.67
CA TYR A 120 15.35 2.54 -3.65
C TYR A 120 15.53 3.78 -4.55
N HIS A 121 14.42 4.38 -4.97
CA HIS A 121 14.40 5.52 -5.87
C HIS A 121 14.08 6.82 -5.13
N VAL A 122 14.71 7.91 -5.57
CA VAL A 122 14.39 9.28 -5.13
C VAL A 122 14.25 10.12 -6.39
N TYR A 123 13.09 10.73 -6.55
CA TYR A 123 12.79 11.68 -7.62
C TYR A 123 12.70 13.08 -7.00
N VAL A 124 13.18 14.08 -7.71
CA VAL A 124 13.17 15.48 -7.27
C VAL A 124 12.65 16.38 -8.37
N THR A 125 11.93 17.43 -8.02
CA THR A 125 11.40 18.42 -8.96
C THR A 125 11.55 19.81 -8.36
N ALA A 126 12.22 20.71 -9.09
CA ALA A 126 12.48 22.06 -8.62
C ALA A 126 11.17 22.87 -8.50
N VAL A 127 11.06 23.64 -7.41
CA VAL A 127 9.96 24.55 -7.11
C VAL A 127 10.55 25.91 -6.78
N CYS A 128 10.90 26.67 -7.82
CA CYS A 128 11.38 28.04 -7.75
C CYS A 128 11.26 28.71 -9.13
N ASP A 129 11.49 30.02 -9.18
CA ASP A 129 11.34 30.83 -10.40
C ASP A 129 12.55 30.71 -11.37
N GLU A 130 13.65 30.09 -10.93
CA GLU A 130 14.88 29.99 -11.69
C GLU A 130 15.19 28.53 -12.10
N PRO A 131 15.72 28.29 -13.30
CA PRO A 131 16.12 26.95 -13.72
C PRO A 131 17.30 26.42 -12.89
N VAL A 132 17.12 25.21 -12.36
CA VAL A 132 18.12 24.54 -11.51
C VAL A 132 18.31 23.11 -11.95
N LEU A 133 19.56 22.68 -12.03
CA LEU A 133 19.93 21.27 -12.17
C LEU A 133 19.90 20.64 -10.78
N LEU A 134 18.90 19.79 -10.52
CA LEU A 134 18.80 18.99 -9.31
C LEU A 134 19.26 17.55 -9.55
N PHE A 135 20.03 16.99 -8.62
CA PHE A 135 20.46 15.60 -8.69
C PHE A 135 20.71 15.02 -7.30
N VAL A 136 20.41 13.73 -7.15
CA VAL A 136 20.65 12.98 -5.91
C VAL A 136 22.08 12.45 -5.92
N THR A 137 22.88 12.80 -4.91
CA THR A 137 24.30 12.40 -4.84
C THR A 137 24.59 11.29 -3.84
N ALA A 138 23.72 11.08 -2.87
CA ALA A 138 23.89 10.04 -1.86
C ALA A 138 22.53 9.52 -1.39
N LYS A 139 22.50 8.22 -1.08
CA LYS A 139 21.36 7.48 -0.57
C LYS A 139 21.86 6.55 0.54
N THR A 140 21.19 6.57 1.69
CA THR A 140 21.47 5.73 2.86
C THR A 140 20.15 5.26 3.47
N ALA A 141 20.21 4.31 4.40
CA ALA A 141 19.03 3.83 5.11
C ALA A 141 18.35 4.87 6.03
N THR A 142 18.94 6.07 6.20
CA THR A 142 18.41 7.12 7.09
C THR A 142 18.20 8.45 6.40
N SER A 143 18.82 8.65 5.24
CA SER A 143 18.77 9.93 4.53
C SER A 143 19.17 9.82 3.08
N PHE A 144 18.82 10.83 2.29
CA PHE A 144 19.39 11.07 0.97
C PHE A 144 19.84 12.52 0.84
N THR A 145 20.79 12.75 -0.07
CA THR A 145 21.37 14.08 -0.32
C THR A 145 21.03 14.54 -1.73
N VAL A 146 20.45 15.74 -1.83
CA VAL A 146 20.14 16.42 -3.09
C VAL A 146 21.09 17.60 -3.23
N ARG A 147 21.67 17.75 -4.41
CA ARG A 147 22.43 18.95 -4.79
C ARG A 147 21.70 19.69 -5.89
N GLY A 148 21.85 21.01 -5.88
CA GLY A 148 21.29 21.88 -6.89
C GLY A 148 22.22 23.03 -7.26
N VAL A 149 22.38 23.23 -8.56
CA VAL A 149 23.12 24.35 -9.14
C VAL A 149 22.27 25.07 -10.17
N ASN A 150 22.44 26.39 -10.30
CA ASN A 150 21.84 27.14 -11.41
C ASN A 150 22.55 26.78 -12.73
N LEU A 151 22.10 27.37 -13.84
CA LEU A 151 22.67 27.10 -15.17
C LEU A 151 24.12 27.59 -15.34
N ASP A 152 24.58 28.50 -14.49
CA ASP A 152 25.97 28.96 -14.44
C ASP A 152 26.86 28.08 -13.54
N GLY A 153 26.30 27.02 -12.95
CA GLY A 153 27.01 26.08 -12.09
C GLY A 153 27.19 26.55 -10.64
N GLU A 154 26.57 27.66 -10.25
CA GLU A 154 26.62 28.19 -8.89
C GLU A 154 25.59 27.52 -7.98
N ALA A 155 25.89 27.50 -6.68
CA ALA A 155 25.03 26.89 -5.68
C ALA A 155 23.65 27.55 -5.63
N SER A 156 22.59 26.75 -5.80
CA SER A 156 21.21 27.25 -5.75
C SER A 156 20.65 27.22 -4.31
N THR A 157 19.60 28.02 -4.08
CA THR A 157 18.77 28.00 -2.85
C THR A 157 17.32 27.58 -3.14
N CYS A 158 17.07 27.05 -4.34
CA CYS A 158 15.75 26.61 -4.79
C CYS A 158 15.14 25.55 -3.85
N SER A 159 13.82 25.64 -3.66
CA SER A 159 13.02 24.57 -3.06
C SER A 159 12.74 23.47 -4.07
N PHE A 160 12.41 22.29 -3.61
CA PHE A 160 12.04 21.16 -4.46
C PHE A 160 11.10 20.20 -3.73
N ASP A 161 10.25 19.57 -4.52
CA ASP A 161 9.47 18.41 -4.10
C ASP A 161 10.32 17.16 -4.28
N TYR A 162 10.15 16.17 -3.41
CA TYR A 162 10.72 14.85 -3.56
C TYR A 162 9.69 13.74 -3.41
N ARG A 163 9.96 12.64 -4.11
CA ARG A 163 9.28 11.35 -3.95
C ARG A 163 10.30 10.28 -3.70
N ILE A 164 10.20 9.59 -2.57
CA ILE A 164 10.97 8.38 -2.27
C ILE A 164 10.10 7.16 -2.57
N VAL A 165 10.66 6.15 -3.25
CA VAL A 165 9.95 4.91 -3.60
C VAL A 165 10.84 3.73 -3.27
N ALA A 166 10.37 2.80 -2.46
CA ALA A 166 11.14 1.64 -1.99
C ALA A 166 10.24 0.40 -1.85
N HIS A 167 10.81 -0.79 -2.04
CA HIS A 167 10.06 -2.03 -1.87
C HIS A 167 9.52 -2.14 -0.45
N ARG A 168 8.32 -2.67 -0.31
CA ARG A 168 7.78 -3.04 0.99
C ARG A 168 8.70 -4.07 1.64
N LEU A 169 9.06 -3.82 2.90
CA LEU A 169 9.92 -4.70 3.67
C LEU A 169 9.29 -6.10 3.80
N GLY A 170 10.03 -7.14 3.39
CA GLY A 170 9.60 -8.54 3.40
C GLY A 170 8.80 -9.01 2.18
N TYR A 171 8.67 -8.16 1.15
CA TYR A 171 7.93 -8.46 -0.10
C TYR A 171 8.75 -8.10 -1.35
N GLU A 172 10.07 -8.01 -1.21
CA GLU A 172 11.00 -7.52 -2.23
C GLU A 172 11.03 -8.42 -3.49
N ASP A 173 10.84 -9.72 -3.30
CA ASP A 173 10.87 -10.71 -4.39
C ASP A 173 9.56 -10.79 -5.20
N LEU A 174 8.51 -10.06 -4.79
CA LEU A 174 7.22 -10.11 -5.47
C LEU A 174 7.23 -9.21 -6.72
N ARG A 175 7.26 -9.85 -7.88
CA ARG A 175 7.21 -9.17 -9.18
C ARG A 175 6.37 -9.93 -10.18
N LEU A 176 5.30 -9.28 -10.66
CA LEU A 176 4.43 -9.79 -11.74
C LEU A 176 4.14 -11.29 -11.58
N GLU A 177 3.79 -11.71 -10.37
CA GLU A 177 3.55 -13.12 -10.10
C GLU A 177 2.46 -13.65 -11.04
N PRO A 178 2.65 -14.86 -11.61
CA PRO A 178 1.65 -15.44 -12.45
C PRO A 178 0.36 -15.62 -11.65
N PHE A 179 -0.77 -15.24 -12.24
CA PHE A 179 -2.05 -15.59 -11.67
C PHE A 179 -2.21 -17.12 -11.70
N ILE A 180 -2.14 -17.76 -10.54
CA ILE A 180 -2.47 -19.18 -10.39
C ILE A 180 -3.98 -19.25 -10.13
N ASN A 181 -4.74 -19.67 -11.15
CA ASN A 181 -6.15 -20.01 -10.95
C ASN A 181 -6.19 -21.28 -10.09
N GLU A 182 -6.57 -21.16 -8.81
CA GLU A 182 -6.70 -22.31 -7.89
C GLU A 182 -7.92 -23.22 -8.20
N GLY A 183 -8.38 -23.25 -9.47
CA GLY A 183 -9.37 -24.20 -9.93
C GLY A 183 -10.80 -23.90 -9.48
N VAL A 184 -11.12 -22.64 -9.18
CA VAL A 184 -12.51 -22.23 -9.01
C VAL A 184 -13.08 -21.92 -10.41
N GLU A 185 -13.46 -22.97 -11.14
CA GLU A 185 -14.35 -22.79 -12.28
C GLU A 185 -15.70 -22.23 -11.79
N PRO A 186 -16.32 -21.31 -12.55
CA PRO A 186 -17.61 -20.70 -12.20
C PRO A 186 -18.75 -21.72 -12.05
#